data_AF-A0AAE0CCN8-F1
#
_entry.id   AF-A0AAE0CCN8-F1
#
_cell.length_a   1.000
_cell.length_b   1.000
_cell.length_c   1.000
_cell.angle_alpha   90.00
_cell.angle_beta   90.00
_cell.angle_gamma   90.00
#
_symmetry.space_group_name_H-M   'P 1'
#
loop_
_entity.id
_entity.type
_entity.pdbx_description
1 polymer ?
#
loop_
_entity_poly.entity_id
_entity_poly.type
_entity_poly.pdbx_seq_one_letter_code
_entity_poly.pdbx_strand_id
1 'polypeptide(L)'
;MGRRERLEAVLQAEQEKGKLINKDFLGPQGLGPAKYRNLKLSATDCSPDTVHQQDRLTSAQKKTKSSSGRGRPPSENAVNFPRREERISVRHDERPGSTNASSGKHVGEWTMLRHFESEITQQDEVLRKQLRQMEIEDHRKQLDEQMAQKQSRIAAARQANEQQDKQMLDDLARWNRDEVKKREARRQEEAKLKRERQKQLQAVQQTRNQEREKLRSQELAEVEQVKKQLAQEREAERQRQAEHKQLLVEDMTYYQQVIKDKEASKLQAKEYDKEMQKQYEMLLEDQDSQRSLALRAMFDVAMERSEMAGTEVVRAQREKDAKAAAAIQKAAKDQEKMWEQRELRQTQHKKKINNEFVNELDRQVAHKDMVKQAKLHEKHALSEAVKAKDARDRYEDEISIRQERHKNLEHRIALEEQICDDKARIRPEDEMTHAERRLNAPLLQHAHEVLSA
;
A
#
# COMPACT_ATOMS: atom_id res chain seq x y z
N MET A 1 3.17 -2.38 -27.64
CA MET A 1 2.12 -3.34 -27.24
C MET A 1 0.79 -2.92 -27.87
N GLY A 2 0.77 -2.94 -29.21
CA GLY A 2 -0.46 -2.85 -29.98
C GLY A 2 -1.37 -4.04 -29.69
N ARG A 3 -2.65 -3.91 -30.04
CA ARG A 3 -3.68 -4.94 -29.80
C ARG A 3 -3.29 -6.31 -30.39
N ARG A 4 -2.67 -6.28 -31.58
CA ARG A 4 -2.14 -7.45 -32.29
C ARG A 4 -0.98 -8.15 -31.54
N GLU A 5 0.02 -7.40 -31.08
CA GLU A 5 1.16 -7.95 -30.32
C GLU A 5 0.71 -8.65 -29.02
N ARG A 6 -0.32 -8.14 -28.36
CA ARG A 6 -0.89 -8.77 -27.15
C ARG A 6 -1.63 -10.06 -27.48
N LEU A 7 -2.37 -10.10 -28.59
CA LEU A 7 -3.07 -11.30 -29.05
C LEU A 7 -2.10 -12.38 -29.56
N GLU A 8 -1.03 -12.00 -30.26
CA GLU A 8 0.04 -12.93 -30.66
C GLU A 8 0.78 -13.50 -29.44
N ALA A 9 1.06 -12.70 -28.41
CA ALA A 9 1.64 -13.17 -27.15
C ALA A 9 0.70 -14.11 -26.36
N VAL A 10 -0.61 -13.84 -26.35
CA VAL A 10 -1.60 -14.74 -25.72
C VAL A 10 -1.74 -16.05 -26.51
N LEU A 11 -1.77 -15.99 -27.85
CA LEU A 11 -1.80 -17.19 -28.70
C LEU A 11 -0.53 -18.04 -28.56
N GLN A 12 0.65 -17.43 -28.42
CA GLN A 12 1.88 -18.17 -28.12
C GLN A 12 1.81 -18.84 -26.74
N ALA A 13 1.36 -18.12 -25.71
CA ALA A 13 1.20 -18.68 -24.36
C ALA A 13 0.17 -19.83 -24.29
N GLU A 14 -0.91 -19.78 -25.07
CA GLU A 14 -1.86 -20.90 -25.18
C GLU A 14 -1.32 -22.07 -26.02
N GLN A 15 -0.57 -21.81 -27.10
CA GLN A 15 0.11 -22.87 -27.85
C GLN A 15 1.18 -23.58 -27.02
N GLU A 16 1.89 -22.88 -26.15
CA GLU A 16 2.86 -23.49 -25.22
C GLU A 16 2.16 -24.33 -24.15
N LYS A 17 1.03 -23.88 -23.58
CA LYS A 17 0.20 -24.70 -22.69
C LYS A 17 -0.33 -25.95 -23.39
N GLY A 18 -0.82 -25.85 -24.63
CA GLY A 18 -1.27 -26.99 -25.43
C GLY A 18 -0.15 -27.98 -25.77
N LYS A 19 1.08 -27.50 -25.96
CA LYS A 19 2.28 -28.34 -26.19
C LYS A 19 2.80 -28.99 -24.91
N LEU A 20 2.59 -28.39 -23.73
CA LEU A 20 2.93 -28.98 -22.44
C LEU A 20 1.95 -30.10 -22.06
N ILE A 21 0.63 -29.86 -22.17
CA ILE A 21 -0.40 -30.85 -21.84
C ILE A 21 -0.27 -32.14 -22.70
N ASN A 22 0.16 -32.02 -23.96
CA ASN A 22 0.37 -33.17 -24.85
C ASN A 22 1.73 -33.88 -24.70
N LYS A 23 2.63 -33.43 -23.81
CA LYS A 23 3.87 -34.17 -23.49
C LYS A 23 3.71 -35.13 -22.31
N ASP A 24 2.77 -34.88 -21.41
CA ASP A 24 2.60 -35.67 -20.19
C ASP A 24 1.74 -36.94 -20.38
N PHE A 25 1.27 -37.23 -21.60
CA PHE A 25 0.32 -38.32 -21.88
C PHE A 25 0.77 -39.39 -22.89
N LEU A 26 2.00 -39.33 -23.41
CA LEU A 26 2.55 -40.31 -24.36
C LEU A 26 4.01 -40.67 -24.05
N GLY A 27 4.21 -41.57 -23.09
CA GLY A 27 5.50 -42.19 -22.76
C GLY A 27 5.30 -43.47 -21.94
N PRO A 28 5.73 -44.65 -22.42
CA PRO A 28 5.35 -45.94 -21.81
C PRO A 28 6.26 -46.38 -20.66
N GLN A 29 5.65 -47.15 -19.74
CA GLN A 29 6.22 -48.14 -18.80
C GLN A 29 7.68 -47.99 -18.31
N GLY A 30 7.82 -47.87 -16.98
CA GLY A 30 8.77 -48.71 -16.24
C GLY A 30 9.80 -48.01 -15.35
N LEU A 31 10.04 -48.65 -14.19
CA LEU A 31 11.22 -48.54 -13.31
C LEU A 31 11.39 -47.31 -12.39
N GLY A 32 10.90 -47.46 -11.16
CA GLY A 32 11.76 -47.31 -9.97
C GLY A 32 11.77 -45.95 -9.22
N PRO A 33 11.68 -45.95 -7.87
CA PRO A 33 11.84 -44.74 -7.07
C PRO A 33 13.31 -44.50 -6.67
N ALA A 34 13.89 -43.38 -7.10
CA ALA A 34 15.25 -42.96 -6.70
C ALA A 34 15.22 -41.70 -5.82
N LYS A 35 15.76 -41.82 -4.60
CA LYS A 35 16.04 -40.70 -3.68
C LYS A 35 17.38 -40.04 -4.01
N TYR A 36 17.60 -38.84 -3.43
CA TYR A 36 18.85 -38.05 -3.40
C TYR A 36 19.21 -37.37 -4.73
N ARG A 37 19.42 -36.04 -4.76
CA ARG A 37 20.53 -35.37 -4.07
C ARG A 37 20.27 -33.89 -3.75
N ASN A 38 20.86 -33.45 -2.65
CA ASN A 38 21.07 -32.03 -2.34
C ASN A 38 22.10 -31.42 -3.30
N LEU A 39 21.88 -30.18 -3.74
CA LEU A 39 22.91 -29.30 -4.27
C LEU A 39 22.77 -27.91 -3.63
N LYS A 40 23.58 -27.67 -2.59
CA LYS A 40 23.95 -26.33 -2.13
C LYS A 40 25.32 -26.00 -2.72
N LEU A 41 25.41 -24.99 -3.58
CA LEU A 41 26.57 -24.12 -3.82
C LEU A 41 25.96 -22.80 -4.38
N SER A 42 25.85 -21.71 -3.61
CA SER A 42 26.88 -20.80 -3.07
C SER A 42 27.32 -19.71 -4.07
N ALA A 43 26.87 -18.49 -3.79
CA ALA A 43 27.55 -17.19 -3.98
C ALA A 43 27.75 -16.70 -5.44
N THR A 44 27.77 -15.40 -5.79
CA THR A 44 27.76 -14.14 -5.00
C THR A 44 26.79 -13.10 -5.61
N ASP A 45 26.60 -11.90 -5.06
CA ASP A 45 25.95 -11.53 -3.78
C ASP A 45 25.56 -10.03 -3.81
N CYS A 46 24.37 -9.66 -3.31
CA CYS A 46 23.91 -8.25 -3.17
C CYS A 46 22.83 -8.13 -2.07
N SER A 47 23.27 -7.87 -0.85
CA SER A 47 22.48 -7.21 0.21
C SER A 47 22.45 -5.68 -0.07
N PRO A 48 21.52 -4.87 0.48
CA PRO A 48 21.24 -4.81 1.91
C PRO A 48 19.75 -4.68 2.33
N ASP A 49 19.57 -4.50 3.64
CA ASP A 49 18.39 -3.93 4.30
C ASP A 49 17.10 -4.76 4.43
N THR A 50 17.16 -5.75 5.33
CA THR A 50 16.01 -6.08 6.20
C THR A 50 16.31 -5.74 7.67
N VAL A 51 15.94 -4.52 8.03
CA VAL A 51 15.39 -4.08 9.33
C VAL A 51 15.67 -4.98 10.54
N HIS A 52 16.50 -4.48 11.47
CA HIS A 52 16.49 -4.93 12.86
C HIS A 52 15.10 -4.77 13.48
N GLN A 53 14.41 -5.88 13.76
CA GLN A 53 13.44 -5.89 14.86
C GLN A 53 14.22 -5.85 16.16
N GLN A 54 14.37 -4.65 16.74
CA GLN A 54 14.75 -4.51 18.14
C GLN A 54 13.52 -4.73 19.02
N ASP A 55 13.48 -5.86 19.72
CA ASP A 55 12.59 -6.06 20.85
C ASP A 55 12.93 -5.05 21.95
N ARG A 56 12.18 -3.95 22.01
CA ARG A 56 12.26 -2.96 23.10
C ARG A 56 11.57 -3.48 24.37
N LEU A 57 12.17 -4.48 25.00
CA LEU A 57 11.94 -4.79 26.41
C LEU A 57 12.51 -3.66 27.28
N THR A 58 11.74 -2.59 27.45
CA THR A 58 12.06 -1.49 28.37
C THR A 58 11.53 -1.78 29.78
N SER A 59 12.13 -2.77 30.45
CA SER A 59 11.90 -3.06 31.87
C SER A 59 12.61 -2.03 32.78
N ALA A 60 12.21 -0.77 32.68
CA ALA A 60 12.73 0.32 33.49
C ALA A 60 12.21 0.25 34.95
N GLN A 61 12.75 -0.66 35.76
CA GLN A 61 12.60 -0.60 37.22
C GLN A 61 13.38 0.61 37.81
N LYS A 62 12.87 1.83 37.60
CA LYS A 62 13.26 2.97 38.42
C LYS A 62 12.47 2.96 39.73
N LYS A 63 13.01 2.27 40.74
CA LYS A 63 12.62 2.50 42.14
C LYS A 63 13.07 3.91 42.54
N THR A 64 12.19 4.90 42.43
CA THR A 64 12.41 6.23 43.00
C THR A 64 12.38 6.13 44.52
N LYS A 65 13.54 6.27 45.15
CA LYS A 65 13.59 6.74 46.54
C LYS A 65 13.10 8.19 46.56
N SER A 66 11.99 8.45 47.22
CA SER A 66 11.67 9.77 47.76
C SER A 66 11.33 9.61 49.23
N SER A 67 12.03 10.39 50.05
CA SER A 67 11.93 10.43 51.51
C SER A 67 11.14 11.65 51.96
N SER A 68 10.73 11.64 53.23
CA SER A 68 9.99 12.71 53.95
C SER A 68 8.47 12.77 53.64
N GLY A 69 7.58 12.74 54.64
CA GLY A 69 7.87 12.55 56.06
C GLY A 69 6.67 12.70 57.02
N ARG A 70 7.00 12.59 58.32
CA ARG A 70 6.21 13.03 59.48
C ARG A 70 4.82 12.38 59.71
N GLY A 71 4.81 11.05 59.84
CA GLY A 71 3.82 10.36 60.67
C GLY A 71 4.22 10.45 62.16
N ARG A 72 3.44 11.19 62.96
CA ARG A 72 3.70 11.52 64.37
C ARG A 72 3.50 10.29 65.29
N PRO A 73 4.37 9.99 66.26
CA PRO A 73 4.15 8.92 67.22
C PRO A 73 3.20 9.38 68.35
N PRO A 74 2.34 8.49 68.90
CA PRO A 74 1.80 8.64 70.24
C PRO A 74 2.82 8.11 71.26
N SER A 75 3.70 8.99 71.73
CA SER A 75 4.50 8.74 72.94
C SER A 75 3.81 9.42 74.13
N GLU A 76 3.25 8.65 75.06
CA GLU A 76 2.96 9.17 76.41
C GLU A 76 3.00 8.05 77.47
N ASN A 77 4.17 7.93 78.09
CA ASN A 77 4.37 7.75 79.52
C ASN A 77 3.59 6.66 80.27
N ALA A 78 4.09 5.43 80.21
CA ALA A 78 3.99 4.47 81.32
C ALA A 78 5.30 4.48 82.15
N VAL A 79 5.67 5.63 82.74
CA VAL A 79 6.80 5.73 83.67
C VAL A 79 6.27 5.53 85.09
N ASN A 80 6.26 4.28 85.54
CA ASN A 80 5.85 3.92 86.88
C ASN A 80 7.12 3.68 87.74
N PHE A 81 7.55 4.71 88.47
CA PHE A 81 8.71 4.69 89.38
C PHE A 81 8.35 5.45 90.67
N PRO A 82 9.08 5.23 91.78
CA PRO A 82 8.45 4.66 92.96
C PRO A 82 7.98 5.72 93.97
N ARG A 83 6.96 5.33 94.75
CA ARG A 83 6.51 6.05 95.94
C ARG A 83 7.61 6.07 97.01
N ARG A 84 8.50 7.05 96.96
CA ARG A 84 9.48 7.33 98.01
C ARG A 84 8.73 7.84 99.25
N GLU A 85 8.82 7.12 100.36
CA GLU A 85 8.32 7.62 101.65
C GLU A 85 9.27 8.70 102.19
N GLU A 86 9.05 9.95 101.78
CA GLU A 86 9.67 11.08 102.46
C GLU A 86 8.92 11.36 103.77
N ARG A 87 9.33 10.60 104.80
CA ARG A 87 9.01 10.89 106.21
C ARG A 87 9.67 12.20 106.60
N ILE A 88 9.00 13.32 106.34
CA ILE A 88 9.40 14.63 106.86
C ILE A 88 9.21 14.62 108.38
N SER A 89 10.32 14.39 109.06
CA SER A 89 10.48 14.59 110.50
C SER A 89 10.31 16.07 110.83
N VAL A 90 9.18 16.46 111.43
CA VAL A 90 9.12 17.66 112.27
C VAL A 90 9.19 17.22 113.73
N ARG A 91 10.37 17.40 114.32
CA ARG A 91 10.53 17.35 115.78
C ARG A 91 9.97 18.64 116.35
N HIS A 92 9.06 18.53 117.32
CA HIS A 92 8.92 19.54 118.36
C HIS A 92 9.17 18.89 119.71
N ASP A 93 10.32 19.24 120.29
CA ASP A 93 10.65 19.04 121.69
C ASP A 93 9.81 19.99 122.56
N GLU A 94 8.76 19.52 123.22
CA GLU A 94 8.14 20.23 124.35
C GLU A 94 7.90 19.30 125.56
N ARG A 95 8.99 19.05 126.28
CA ARG A 95 9.12 19.26 127.73
C ARG A 95 7.84 19.03 128.61
N PRO A 96 7.67 17.86 129.26
CA PRO A 96 6.77 17.73 130.41
C PRO A 96 7.47 18.26 131.66
N GLY A 97 7.39 19.57 131.88
CA GLY A 97 8.07 20.26 132.98
C GLY A 97 7.15 21.14 133.82
N SER A 98 6.97 20.75 135.09
CA SER A 98 6.52 21.59 136.21
C SER A 98 5.00 21.82 136.42
N THR A 99 4.53 21.27 137.55
CA THR A 99 3.64 21.91 138.56
C THR A 99 2.33 22.58 138.13
N ASN A 100 1.20 22.01 138.58
CA ASN A 100 0.31 22.57 139.63
C ASN A 100 -0.93 21.65 139.74
N ALA A 101 -1.46 21.24 140.89
CA ALA A 101 -1.58 21.90 142.19
C ALA A 101 -2.48 23.15 142.18
N SER A 102 -3.76 22.98 141.85
CA SER A 102 -4.86 23.49 142.71
C SER A 102 -6.24 23.07 142.20
N SER A 103 -6.98 22.39 143.07
CA SER A 103 -8.43 22.30 142.97
C SER A 103 -9.06 23.65 143.33
N GLY A 104 -9.79 24.23 142.39
CA GLY A 104 -10.79 25.28 142.65
C GLY A 104 -10.26 26.72 142.69
N LYS A 105 -10.64 27.50 141.66
CA LYS A 105 -11.42 28.75 141.77
C LYS A 105 -11.62 29.38 140.39
N HIS A 106 -12.86 29.79 140.11
CA HIS A 106 -13.30 30.67 139.02
C HIS A 106 -12.70 30.45 137.60
N VAL A 107 -13.57 29.98 136.70
CA VAL A 107 -13.48 30.38 135.28
C VAL A 107 -13.65 31.91 135.26
N GLY A 108 -12.57 32.64 134.97
CA GLY A 108 -12.65 34.08 134.75
C GLY A 108 -13.36 34.38 133.43
N GLU A 109 -14.01 35.54 133.34
CA GLU A 109 -14.74 35.98 132.14
C GLU A 109 -13.86 35.94 130.88
N TRP A 110 -12.55 36.19 131.05
CA TRP A 110 -11.52 36.08 130.02
C TRP A 110 -11.36 34.69 129.39
N THR A 111 -11.52 33.59 130.15
CA THR A 111 -11.45 32.24 129.57
C THR A 111 -12.72 31.87 128.80
N MET A 112 -13.88 32.42 129.19
CA MET A 112 -15.10 32.29 128.36
C MET A 112 -14.97 33.10 127.07
N LEU A 113 -14.46 34.34 127.12
CA LEU A 113 -14.19 35.14 125.91
C LEU A 113 -13.24 34.43 124.94
N ARG A 114 -12.17 33.79 125.45
CA ARG A 114 -11.24 33.00 124.63
C ARG A 114 -11.89 31.75 124.02
N HIS A 115 -12.85 31.13 124.70
CA HIS A 115 -13.64 30.03 124.12
C HIS A 115 -14.58 30.55 123.02
N PHE A 116 -15.29 31.65 123.22
CA PHE A 116 -16.12 32.27 122.18
C PHE A 116 -15.29 32.70 120.96
N GLU A 117 -14.11 33.28 121.15
CA GLU A 117 -13.18 33.61 120.06
C GLU A 117 -12.73 32.35 119.29
N SER A 118 -12.45 31.25 119.99
CA SER A 118 -12.14 29.96 119.36
C SER A 118 -13.34 29.37 118.61
N GLU A 119 -14.56 29.50 119.13
CA GLU A 119 -15.77 29.03 118.45
C GLU A 119 -16.07 29.86 117.20
N ILE A 120 -15.92 31.19 117.27
CA ILE A 120 -16.08 32.09 116.12
C ILE A 120 -15.04 31.76 115.05
N THR A 121 -13.76 31.62 115.40
CA THR A 121 -12.71 31.25 114.43
C THR A 121 -12.94 29.86 113.81
N GLN A 122 -13.44 28.89 114.56
CA GLN A 122 -13.83 27.58 114.03
C GLN A 122 -15.03 27.67 113.07
N GLN A 123 -16.05 28.47 113.38
CA GLN A 123 -17.17 28.74 112.48
C GLN A 123 -16.71 29.45 111.20
N ASP A 124 -15.84 30.44 111.32
CA ASP A 124 -15.22 31.16 110.20
C ASP A 124 -14.39 30.21 109.30
N GLU A 125 -13.65 29.28 109.90
CA GLU A 125 -12.93 28.24 109.16
C GLU A 125 -13.87 27.28 108.43
N VAL A 126 -14.98 26.87 109.04
CA VAL A 126 -15.99 26.01 108.40
C VAL A 126 -16.66 26.74 107.24
N LEU A 127 -17.05 28.00 107.42
CA LEU A 127 -17.62 28.84 106.36
C LEU A 127 -16.64 29.05 105.20
N ARG A 128 -15.36 29.34 105.50
CA ARG A 128 -14.30 29.45 104.46
C ARG A 128 -14.07 28.13 103.72
N LYS A 129 -14.17 26.98 104.40
CA LYS A 129 -14.08 25.64 103.77
C LYS A 129 -15.28 25.37 102.87
N GLN A 130 -16.50 25.74 103.30
CA GLN A 130 -17.72 25.62 102.50
C GLN A 130 -17.70 26.52 101.25
N LEU A 131 -17.30 27.79 101.40
CA LEU A 131 -17.17 28.72 100.26
C LEU A 131 -16.16 28.19 99.23
N ARG A 132 -14.99 27.70 99.66
CA ARG A 132 -14.03 27.05 98.74
C ARG A 132 -14.57 25.79 98.08
N GLN A 133 -15.42 25.01 98.77
CA GLN A 133 -16.07 23.84 98.15
C GLN A 133 -17.05 24.28 97.06
N MET A 134 -17.87 25.30 97.30
CA MET A 134 -18.76 25.90 96.30
C MET A 134 -17.98 26.42 95.08
N GLU A 135 -16.89 27.18 95.30
CA GLU A 135 -16.00 27.66 94.23
C GLU A 135 -15.40 26.51 93.40
N ILE A 136 -14.98 25.41 94.05
CA ILE A 136 -14.47 24.22 93.35
C ILE A 136 -15.56 23.52 92.55
N GLU A 137 -16.79 23.44 93.07
CA GLU A 137 -17.93 22.86 92.35
C GLU A 137 -18.35 23.70 91.14
N ASP A 138 -18.37 25.03 91.27
CA ASP A 138 -18.72 25.92 90.16
C ASP A 138 -17.63 25.93 89.07
N HIS A 139 -16.34 25.91 89.44
CA HIS A 139 -15.26 25.69 88.48
C HIS A 139 -15.36 24.33 87.77
N ARG A 140 -15.80 23.27 88.45
CA ARG A 140 -16.04 21.96 87.80
C ARG A 140 -17.18 22.04 86.79
N LYS A 141 -18.33 22.63 87.14
CA LYS A 141 -19.46 22.84 86.23
C LYS A 141 -19.03 23.60 84.97
N GLN A 142 -18.25 24.69 85.12
CA GLN A 142 -17.73 25.47 84.00
C GLN A 142 -16.80 24.64 83.09
N LEU A 143 -15.94 23.78 83.65
CA LEU A 143 -15.08 22.90 82.86
C LEU A 143 -15.89 21.81 82.12
N ASP A 144 -16.89 21.22 82.78
CA ASP A 144 -17.78 20.23 82.17
C ASP A 144 -18.61 20.86 81.03
N GLU A 145 -19.12 22.08 81.20
CA GLU A 145 -19.78 22.86 80.16
C GLU A 145 -18.86 23.14 78.96
N GLN A 146 -17.62 23.59 79.20
CA GLN A 146 -16.63 23.82 78.14
C GLN A 146 -16.28 22.51 77.40
N MET A 147 -16.17 21.40 78.12
CA MET A 147 -15.93 20.09 77.53
C MET A 147 -17.12 19.60 76.70
N ALA A 148 -18.35 19.79 77.17
CA ALA A 148 -19.57 19.47 76.43
C ALA A 148 -19.69 20.33 75.15
N GLN A 149 -19.42 21.64 75.23
CA GLN A 149 -19.39 22.52 74.06
C GLN A 149 -18.31 22.09 73.05
N LYS A 150 -17.12 21.73 73.52
CA LYS A 150 -16.02 21.22 72.67
C LYS A 150 -16.39 19.90 71.99
N GLN A 151 -17.00 18.96 72.72
CA GLN A 151 -17.49 17.69 72.17
C GLN A 151 -18.60 17.92 71.13
N SER A 152 -19.54 18.82 71.40
CA SER A 152 -20.60 19.22 70.46
C SER A 152 -20.02 19.79 69.16
N ARG A 153 -19.04 20.70 69.24
CA ARG A 153 -18.33 21.24 68.05
C ARG A 153 -17.59 20.15 67.26
N ILE A 154 -16.94 19.20 67.94
CA ILE A 154 -16.27 18.06 67.29
C ILE A 154 -17.29 17.15 66.59
N ALA A 155 -18.44 16.88 67.21
CA ALA A 155 -19.50 16.08 66.60
C ALA A 155 -20.11 16.77 65.37
N ALA A 156 -20.38 18.07 65.45
CA ALA A 156 -20.87 18.86 64.31
C ALA A 156 -19.86 18.90 63.16
N ALA A 157 -18.57 19.08 63.44
CA ALA A 157 -17.51 19.04 62.43
C ALA A 157 -17.38 17.67 61.76
N ARG A 158 -17.53 16.56 62.52
CA ARG A 158 -17.58 15.21 61.94
C ARG A 158 -18.77 15.03 61.01
N GLN A 159 -19.97 15.45 61.41
CA GLN A 159 -21.16 15.38 60.56
C GLN A 159 -21.03 16.24 59.29
N ALA A 160 -20.42 17.41 59.37
CA ALA A 160 -20.15 18.26 58.21
C ALA A 160 -19.18 17.58 57.23
N ASN A 161 -18.09 16.98 57.73
CA ASN A 161 -17.15 16.23 56.91
C ASN A 161 -17.83 15.00 56.27
N GLU A 162 -18.62 14.22 57.02
CA GLU A 162 -19.39 13.09 56.47
C GLU A 162 -20.38 13.50 55.37
N GLN A 163 -20.93 14.72 55.43
CA GLN A 163 -21.78 15.27 54.36
C GLN A 163 -20.97 15.68 53.14
N GLN A 164 -19.79 16.29 53.32
CA GLN A 164 -18.87 16.62 52.23
C GLN A 164 -18.33 15.37 51.53
N ASP A 165 -17.95 14.33 52.28
CA ASP A 165 -17.51 13.05 51.72
C ASP A 165 -18.62 12.39 50.87
N LYS A 166 -19.88 12.42 51.35
CA LYS A 166 -21.04 11.94 50.57
C LYS A 166 -21.24 12.74 49.28
N GLN A 167 -21.13 14.07 49.33
CA GLN A 167 -21.23 14.92 48.14
C GLN A 167 -20.11 14.62 47.14
N MET A 168 -18.86 14.47 47.59
CA MET A 168 -17.74 14.10 46.72
C MET A 168 -17.93 12.71 46.09
N LEU A 169 -18.46 11.73 46.83
CA LEU A 169 -18.77 10.41 46.28
C LEU A 169 -19.88 10.46 45.21
N ASP A 170 -20.92 11.28 45.41
CA ASP A 170 -21.98 11.49 44.42
C ASP A 170 -21.46 12.18 43.15
N ASP A 171 -20.59 13.19 43.29
CA ASP A 171 -20.00 13.88 42.13
C ASP A 171 -18.98 13.00 41.40
N LEU A 172 -18.19 12.19 42.10
CA LEU A 172 -17.38 11.13 41.47
C LEU A 172 -18.24 10.10 40.74
N ALA A 173 -19.39 9.70 41.30
CA ALA A 173 -20.31 8.78 40.64
C ALA A 173 -20.95 9.40 39.39
N ARG A 174 -21.29 10.69 39.41
CA ARG A 174 -21.78 11.45 38.24
C ARG A 174 -20.70 11.55 37.16
N TRP A 175 -19.49 11.98 37.52
CA TRP A 175 -18.37 12.09 36.59
C TRP A 175 -18.04 10.75 35.93
N ASN A 176 -18.00 9.65 36.69
CA ASN A 176 -17.79 8.30 36.15
C ASN A 176 -18.90 7.89 35.16
N ARG A 177 -20.17 8.19 35.45
CA ARG A 177 -21.29 7.92 34.52
C ARG A 177 -21.13 8.71 33.21
N ASP A 178 -20.72 9.97 33.28
CA ASP A 178 -20.57 10.80 32.09
C ASP A 178 -19.31 10.43 31.28
N GLU A 179 -18.22 9.99 31.93
CA GLU A 179 -17.07 9.38 31.25
C GLU A 179 -17.45 8.08 30.52
N VAL A 180 -18.26 7.22 31.13
CA VAL A 180 -18.79 6.02 30.46
C VAL A 180 -19.64 6.40 29.24
N LYS A 181 -20.60 7.33 29.39
CA LYS A 181 -21.41 7.84 28.26
C LYS A 181 -20.56 8.41 27.13
N LYS A 182 -19.54 9.23 27.42
CA LYS A 182 -18.61 9.77 26.41
C LYS A 182 -17.86 8.66 25.67
N ARG A 183 -17.39 7.64 26.38
CA ARG A 183 -16.70 6.47 25.78
C ARG A 183 -17.65 5.65 24.92
N GLU A 184 -18.89 5.47 25.34
CA GLU A 184 -19.92 4.79 24.54
C GLU A 184 -20.31 5.58 23.29
N ALA A 185 -20.49 6.90 23.40
CA ALA A 185 -20.73 7.77 22.25
C ALA A 185 -19.61 7.67 21.21
N ARG A 186 -18.34 7.79 21.63
CA ARG A 186 -17.18 7.60 20.74
C ARG A 186 -17.16 6.22 20.09
N ARG A 187 -17.43 5.15 20.84
CA ARG A 187 -17.53 3.78 20.30
C ARG A 187 -18.64 3.66 19.25
N GLN A 188 -19.79 4.32 19.44
CA GLN A 188 -20.88 4.35 18.48
C GLN A 188 -20.52 5.14 17.22
N GLU A 189 -19.83 6.28 17.34
CA GLU A 189 -19.33 7.07 16.21
C GLU A 189 -18.29 6.30 15.39
N GLU A 190 -17.30 5.68 16.05
CA GLU A 190 -16.34 4.81 15.38
C GLU A 190 -17.02 3.62 14.68
N ALA A 191 -18.06 3.04 15.28
CA ALA A 191 -18.81 1.94 14.68
C ALA A 191 -19.63 2.40 13.46
N LYS A 192 -20.22 3.62 13.48
CA LYS A 192 -20.86 4.24 12.32
C LYS A 192 -19.84 4.47 11.20
N LEU A 193 -18.70 5.09 11.50
CA LEU A 193 -17.62 5.35 10.54
C LEU A 193 -17.07 4.06 9.90
N LYS A 194 -16.90 2.98 10.70
CA LYS A 194 -16.51 1.65 10.19
C LYS A 194 -17.57 1.08 9.23
N ARG A 195 -18.86 1.19 9.55
CA ARG A 195 -19.96 0.76 8.66
C ARG A 195 -20.03 1.58 7.37
N GLU A 196 -19.79 2.89 7.44
CA GLU A 196 -19.76 3.77 6.27
C GLU A 196 -18.59 3.44 5.33
N ARG A 197 -17.37 3.25 5.88
CA ARG A 197 -16.22 2.77 5.11
C ARG A 197 -16.49 1.42 4.45
N GLN A 198 -17.14 0.48 5.16
CA GLN A 198 -17.52 -0.81 4.59
C GLN A 198 -18.53 -0.66 3.43
N LYS A 199 -19.53 0.23 3.55
CA LYS A 199 -20.46 0.55 2.46
C LYS A 199 -19.75 1.17 1.25
N GLN A 200 -18.80 2.09 1.47
CA GLN A 200 -17.99 2.68 0.40
C GLN A 200 -17.17 1.61 -0.34
N LEU A 201 -16.51 0.70 0.39
CA LEU A 201 -15.77 -0.42 -0.21
C LEU A 201 -16.68 -1.35 -1.01
N GLN A 202 -17.89 -1.67 -0.50
CA GLN A 202 -18.87 -2.47 -1.22
C GLN A 202 -19.35 -1.78 -2.50
N ALA A 203 -19.61 -0.46 -2.46
CA ALA A 203 -20.00 0.31 -3.65
C ALA A 203 -18.90 0.30 -4.72
N VAL A 204 -17.63 0.53 -4.34
CA VAL A 204 -16.48 0.46 -5.25
C VAL A 204 -16.28 -0.96 -5.82
N GLN A 205 -16.56 -2.00 -5.03
CA GLN A 205 -16.51 -3.39 -5.52
C GLN A 205 -17.65 -3.68 -6.52
N GLN A 206 -18.84 -3.14 -6.29
CA GLN A 206 -19.98 -3.26 -7.21
C GLN A 206 -19.72 -2.53 -8.53
N THR A 207 -19.24 -1.28 -8.52
CA THR A 207 -18.91 -0.56 -9.77
C THR A 207 -17.82 -1.27 -10.55
N ARG A 208 -16.75 -1.74 -9.89
CA ARG A 208 -15.68 -2.52 -10.54
C ARG A 208 -16.17 -3.84 -11.13
N ASN A 209 -17.15 -4.49 -10.52
CA ASN A 209 -17.77 -5.69 -11.08
C ASN A 209 -18.64 -5.37 -12.30
N GLN A 210 -19.44 -4.30 -12.25
CA GLN A 210 -20.23 -3.83 -13.40
C GLN A 210 -19.33 -3.40 -14.58
N GLU A 211 -18.19 -2.76 -14.32
CA GLU A 211 -17.19 -2.44 -15.35
C GLU A 211 -16.60 -3.70 -15.99
N ARG A 212 -16.28 -4.72 -15.17
CA ARG A 212 -15.79 -6.02 -15.66
C ARG A 212 -16.85 -6.76 -16.49
N GLU A 213 -18.11 -6.70 -16.11
CA GLU A 213 -19.22 -7.28 -16.87
C GLU A 213 -19.45 -6.54 -18.20
N LYS A 214 -19.39 -5.20 -18.19
CA LYS A 214 -19.42 -4.38 -19.41
C LYS A 214 -18.26 -4.74 -20.35
N LEU A 215 -17.03 -4.79 -19.84
CA LEU A 215 -15.86 -5.20 -20.63
C LEU A 215 -16.01 -6.61 -21.20
N ARG A 216 -16.44 -7.60 -20.41
CA ARG A 216 -16.74 -8.95 -20.90
C ARG A 216 -17.81 -8.96 -21.99
N SER A 217 -18.86 -8.16 -21.86
CA SER A 217 -19.91 -8.06 -22.88
C SER A 217 -19.39 -7.44 -24.19
N GLN A 218 -18.48 -6.46 -24.10
CA GLN A 218 -17.81 -5.85 -25.25
C GLN A 218 -16.85 -6.85 -25.90
N GLU A 219 -16.00 -7.53 -25.12
CA GLU A 219 -15.10 -8.58 -25.60
C GLU A 219 -15.86 -9.72 -26.31
N LEU A 220 -17.00 -10.16 -25.77
CA LEU A 220 -17.86 -11.15 -26.41
C LEU A 220 -18.45 -10.65 -27.73
N ALA A 221 -18.95 -9.40 -27.77
CA ALA A 221 -19.48 -8.80 -28.99
C ALA A 221 -18.41 -8.64 -30.09
N GLU A 222 -17.19 -8.23 -29.72
CA GLU A 222 -16.04 -8.16 -30.62
C GLU A 222 -15.63 -9.55 -31.13
N VAL A 223 -15.60 -10.57 -30.27
CA VAL A 223 -15.32 -11.96 -30.68
C VAL A 223 -16.39 -12.48 -31.64
N GLU A 224 -17.67 -12.14 -31.45
CA GLU A 224 -18.72 -12.47 -32.41
C GLU A 224 -18.58 -11.74 -33.75
N GLN A 225 -18.18 -10.46 -33.75
CA GLN A 225 -17.89 -9.72 -34.98
C GLN A 225 -16.72 -10.34 -35.75
N VAL A 226 -15.61 -10.67 -35.06
CA VAL A 226 -14.46 -11.35 -35.67
C VAL A 226 -14.84 -12.73 -36.22
N LYS A 227 -15.68 -13.51 -35.50
CA LYS A 227 -16.20 -14.79 -36.00
C LYS A 227 -17.04 -14.61 -37.28
N LYS A 228 -17.87 -13.56 -37.36
CA LYS A 228 -18.67 -13.24 -38.56
C LYS A 228 -17.77 -12.83 -39.73
N GLN A 229 -16.77 -11.98 -39.51
CA GLN A 229 -15.79 -11.60 -40.54
C GLN A 229 -15.02 -12.81 -41.06
N LEU A 230 -14.51 -13.67 -40.17
CA LEU A 230 -13.74 -14.86 -40.54
C LEU A 230 -14.62 -15.90 -41.28
N ALA A 231 -15.92 -15.98 -40.98
CA ALA A 231 -16.87 -16.76 -41.76
C ALA A 231 -17.07 -16.20 -43.18
N GLN A 232 -17.25 -14.88 -43.31
CA GLN A 232 -17.37 -14.20 -44.61
C GLN A 232 -16.09 -14.33 -45.46
N GLU A 233 -14.91 -14.20 -44.84
CA GLU A 233 -13.63 -14.43 -45.53
C GLU A 233 -13.50 -15.86 -46.05
N ARG A 234 -13.91 -16.86 -45.26
CA ARG A 234 -13.94 -18.27 -45.70
C ARG A 234 -14.93 -18.53 -46.82
N GLU A 235 -16.06 -17.84 -46.84
CA GLU A 235 -17.04 -17.94 -47.95
C GLU A 235 -16.50 -17.28 -49.22
N ALA A 236 -15.91 -16.09 -49.10
CA ALA A 236 -15.26 -15.40 -50.22
C ALA A 236 -14.05 -16.18 -50.78
N GLU A 237 -13.26 -16.83 -49.92
CA GLU A 237 -12.16 -17.69 -50.35
C GLU A 237 -12.67 -18.94 -51.08
N ARG A 238 -13.74 -19.58 -50.59
CA ARG A 238 -14.40 -20.69 -51.31
C ARG A 238 -14.94 -20.24 -52.67
N GLN A 239 -15.52 -19.04 -52.77
CA GLN A 239 -16.00 -18.47 -54.03
C GLN A 239 -14.84 -18.28 -55.01
N ARG A 240 -13.75 -17.62 -54.61
CA ARG A 240 -12.54 -17.48 -55.43
C ARG A 240 -11.94 -18.83 -55.87
N GLN A 241 -11.95 -19.84 -54.99
CA GLN A 241 -11.52 -21.19 -55.34
C GLN A 241 -12.47 -21.88 -56.33
N ALA A 242 -13.77 -21.58 -56.30
CA ALA A 242 -14.74 -22.08 -57.27
C ALA A 242 -14.58 -21.38 -58.64
N GLU A 243 -14.45 -20.05 -58.65
CA GLU A 243 -14.15 -19.24 -59.84
C GLU A 243 -12.86 -19.69 -60.52
N HIS A 244 -11.77 -19.88 -59.75
CA HIS A 244 -10.51 -20.40 -60.28
C HIS A 244 -10.65 -21.82 -60.86
N LYS A 245 -11.50 -22.67 -60.29
CA LYS A 245 -11.77 -24.01 -60.85
C LYS A 245 -12.59 -23.92 -62.14
N GLN A 246 -13.54 -22.99 -62.24
CA GLN A 246 -14.29 -22.73 -63.47
C GLN A 246 -13.37 -22.23 -64.59
N LEU A 247 -12.55 -21.21 -64.32
CA LEU A 247 -11.55 -20.70 -65.27
C LEU A 247 -10.59 -21.81 -65.77
N LEU A 248 -10.12 -22.69 -64.87
CA LEU A 248 -9.25 -23.81 -65.26
C LEU A 248 -9.97 -24.82 -66.17
N VAL A 249 -11.26 -25.06 -65.97
CA VAL A 249 -12.08 -25.92 -66.84
C VAL A 249 -12.30 -25.24 -68.19
N GLU A 250 -12.60 -23.94 -68.21
CA GLU A 250 -12.75 -23.14 -69.43
C GLU A 250 -11.46 -23.18 -70.27
N ASP A 251 -10.29 -22.88 -69.67
CA ASP A 251 -8.98 -22.99 -70.30
C ASP A 251 -8.73 -24.41 -70.87
N MET A 252 -9.03 -25.46 -70.10
CA MET A 252 -8.90 -26.84 -70.58
C MET A 252 -9.80 -27.13 -71.79
N THR A 253 -11.05 -26.65 -71.79
CA THR A 253 -11.95 -26.84 -72.94
C THR A 253 -11.50 -26.04 -74.16
N TYR A 254 -10.98 -24.82 -73.98
CA TYR A 254 -10.39 -24.01 -75.03
C TYR A 254 -9.16 -24.68 -75.64
N TYR A 255 -8.23 -25.19 -74.83
CA TYR A 255 -7.08 -25.95 -75.34
C TYR A 255 -7.50 -27.21 -76.12
N GLN A 256 -8.53 -27.93 -75.69
CA GLN A 256 -9.07 -29.07 -76.44
C GLN A 256 -9.68 -28.66 -77.78
N GLN A 257 -10.36 -27.50 -77.86
CA GLN A 257 -10.85 -26.94 -79.12
C GLN A 257 -9.68 -26.56 -80.05
N VAL A 258 -8.69 -25.81 -79.54
CA VAL A 258 -7.48 -25.44 -80.31
C VAL A 258 -6.71 -26.67 -80.83
N ILE A 259 -6.70 -27.79 -80.11
CA ILE A 259 -6.13 -29.06 -80.59
C ILE A 259 -6.97 -29.62 -81.75
N LYS A 260 -8.30 -29.72 -81.61
CA LYS A 260 -9.21 -30.20 -82.66
C LYS A 260 -9.13 -29.34 -83.92
N ASP A 261 -9.08 -28.02 -83.78
CA ASP A 261 -8.97 -27.07 -84.90
C ASP A 261 -7.63 -27.24 -85.64
N LYS A 262 -6.53 -27.46 -84.90
CA LYS A 262 -5.22 -27.79 -85.48
C LYS A 262 -5.21 -29.15 -86.18
N GLU A 263 -5.94 -30.13 -85.68
CA GLU A 263 -6.08 -31.45 -86.32
C GLU A 263 -6.93 -31.37 -87.60
N ALA A 264 -8.04 -30.64 -87.56
CA ALA A 264 -8.88 -30.36 -88.73
C ALA A 264 -8.11 -29.57 -89.81
N SER A 265 -7.38 -28.52 -89.41
CA SER A 265 -6.52 -27.74 -90.32
C SER A 265 -5.41 -28.60 -90.93
N LYS A 266 -4.79 -29.51 -90.17
CA LYS A 266 -3.83 -30.49 -90.71
C LYS A 266 -4.47 -31.48 -91.67
N LEU A 267 -5.73 -31.86 -91.46
CA LEU A 267 -6.47 -32.75 -92.36
C LEU A 267 -6.75 -32.03 -93.70
N GLN A 268 -7.29 -30.81 -93.64
CA GLN A 268 -7.53 -29.95 -94.79
C GLN A 268 -6.24 -29.66 -95.58
N ALA A 269 -5.13 -29.39 -94.88
CA ALA A 269 -3.82 -29.22 -95.54
C ALA A 269 -3.38 -30.50 -96.28
N LYS A 270 -3.57 -31.69 -95.70
CA LYS A 270 -3.28 -32.97 -96.37
C LYS A 270 -4.20 -33.25 -97.55
N GLU A 271 -5.47 -32.82 -97.49
CA GLU A 271 -6.40 -32.93 -98.61
C GLU A 271 -6.01 -31.99 -99.74
N TYR A 272 -5.66 -30.74 -99.42
CA TYR A 272 -5.11 -29.77 -100.37
C TYR A 272 -3.78 -30.23 -100.98
N ASP A 273 -2.85 -30.78 -100.19
CA ASP A 273 -1.59 -31.33 -100.68
C ASP A 273 -1.82 -32.50 -101.64
N LYS A 274 -2.82 -33.36 -101.39
CA LYS A 274 -3.24 -34.43 -102.31
C LYS A 274 -3.89 -33.90 -103.58
N GLU A 275 -4.71 -32.85 -103.47
CA GLU A 275 -5.33 -32.18 -104.62
C GLU A 275 -4.25 -31.56 -105.53
N MET A 276 -3.29 -30.87 -104.92
CA MET A 276 -2.11 -30.31 -105.59
C MET A 276 -1.22 -31.40 -106.19
N GLN A 277 -1.00 -32.52 -105.48
CA GLN A 277 -0.25 -33.67 -106.01
C GLN A 277 -0.92 -34.23 -107.27
N LYS A 278 -2.24 -34.46 -107.26
CA LYS A 278 -2.98 -34.89 -108.46
C LYS A 278 -2.88 -33.89 -109.61
N GLN A 279 -2.99 -32.59 -109.32
CA GLN A 279 -2.81 -31.56 -110.36
C GLN A 279 -1.39 -31.55 -110.93
N TYR A 280 -0.38 -31.83 -110.10
CA TYR A 280 1.01 -31.94 -110.50
C TYR A 280 1.30 -33.25 -111.27
N GLU A 281 0.66 -34.35 -110.88
CA GLU A 281 0.66 -35.63 -111.60
C GLU A 281 -0.02 -35.47 -112.96
N MET A 282 -1.19 -34.85 -113.05
CA MET A 282 -1.84 -34.51 -114.33
C MET A 282 -0.97 -33.60 -115.20
N LEU A 283 -0.29 -32.60 -114.62
CA LEU A 283 0.63 -31.73 -115.35
C LEU A 283 1.88 -32.51 -115.83
N LEU A 284 2.37 -33.45 -115.03
CA LEU A 284 3.47 -34.35 -115.42
C LEU A 284 3.04 -35.34 -116.49
N GLU A 285 1.84 -35.91 -116.42
CA GLU A 285 1.26 -36.78 -117.45
C GLU A 285 1.00 -36.01 -118.75
N ASP A 286 0.49 -34.78 -118.68
CA ASP A 286 0.35 -33.90 -119.85
C ASP A 286 1.73 -33.53 -120.41
N GLN A 287 2.70 -33.17 -119.56
CA GLN A 287 4.08 -32.92 -119.98
C GLN A 287 4.76 -34.18 -120.56
N ASP A 288 4.52 -35.38 -120.05
CA ASP A 288 5.05 -36.63 -120.61
C ASP A 288 4.24 -37.11 -121.82
N SER A 289 2.98 -36.68 -121.99
CA SER A 289 2.23 -36.85 -123.25
C SER A 289 2.80 -35.91 -124.32
N GLN A 290 3.03 -34.64 -124.00
CA GLN A 290 3.65 -33.64 -124.86
C GLN A 290 5.10 -33.99 -125.13
N ARG A 291 5.83 -34.54 -124.14
CA ARG A 291 7.21 -35.01 -124.28
C ARG A 291 7.28 -36.35 -124.99
N SER A 292 6.29 -37.24 -124.92
CA SER A 292 6.29 -38.47 -125.75
C SER A 292 5.85 -38.18 -127.20
N LEU A 293 4.98 -37.20 -127.42
CA LEU A 293 4.71 -36.63 -128.75
C LEU A 293 5.93 -35.88 -129.30
N ALA A 294 6.57 -35.05 -128.49
CA ALA A 294 7.79 -34.33 -128.84
C ALA A 294 9.02 -35.22 -128.88
N LEU A 295 9.06 -36.36 -128.18
CA LEU A 295 10.07 -37.42 -128.33
C LEU A 295 9.76 -38.31 -129.52
N ARG A 296 8.51 -38.43 -130.00
CA ARG A 296 8.23 -38.99 -131.32
C ARG A 296 8.76 -38.05 -132.41
N ALA A 297 8.35 -36.79 -132.37
CA ALA A 297 8.87 -35.76 -133.27
C ALA A 297 10.38 -35.54 -133.13
N MET A 298 10.97 -35.74 -131.94
CA MET A 298 12.41 -35.76 -131.72
C MET A 298 13.04 -37.13 -131.97
N PHE A 299 12.36 -38.27 -132.08
CA PHE A 299 13.00 -39.47 -132.64
C PHE A 299 13.12 -39.31 -134.15
N ASP A 300 12.15 -38.64 -134.78
CA ASP A 300 12.22 -38.19 -136.16
C ASP A 300 13.31 -37.10 -136.38
N VAL A 301 13.57 -36.22 -135.39
CA VAL A 301 14.58 -35.13 -135.46
C VAL A 301 15.91 -35.41 -134.73
N ALA A 302 16.02 -36.47 -133.92
CA ALA A 302 17.25 -36.86 -133.20
C ALA A 302 17.92 -38.11 -133.79
N MET A 303 17.37 -38.67 -134.86
CA MET A 303 18.20 -39.18 -135.97
C MET A 303 19.08 -38.06 -136.58
N GLU A 304 18.68 -36.78 -136.49
CA GLU A 304 19.43 -35.63 -137.02
C GLU A 304 20.15 -34.78 -135.94
N ARG A 305 19.94 -35.06 -134.65
CA ARG A 305 20.51 -34.31 -133.51
C ARG A 305 20.95 -35.21 -132.36
N SER A 306 21.88 -36.12 -132.66
CA SER A 306 22.96 -36.38 -131.71
C SER A 306 23.67 -35.06 -131.35
N GLU A 307 24.21 -34.96 -130.13
CA GLU A 307 25.06 -33.86 -129.65
C GLU A 307 24.37 -32.52 -129.33
N MET A 308 24.02 -32.31 -128.04
CA MET A 308 24.47 -31.17 -127.20
C MET A 308 23.83 -31.23 -125.80
N ALA A 309 24.53 -30.75 -124.77
CA ALA A 309 24.31 -31.13 -123.37
C ALA A 309 23.54 -30.10 -122.51
N GLY A 310 23.05 -30.54 -121.34
CA GLY A 310 22.41 -29.67 -120.33
C GLY A 310 22.80 -30.04 -118.88
N THR A 311 23.74 -29.31 -118.29
CA THR A 311 24.29 -29.56 -116.94
C THR A 311 24.31 -28.30 -116.05
N GLU A 312 23.15 -27.68 -115.81
CA GLU A 312 23.05 -26.44 -114.99
C GLU A 312 22.36 -26.60 -113.62
N VAL A 313 21.74 -27.74 -113.32
CA VAL A 313 20.89 -27.93 -112.12
C VAL A 313 21.66 -27.82 -110.78
N VAL A 314 22.97 -28.08 -110.76
CA VAL A 314 23.76 -28.21 -109.51
C VAL A 314 24.14 -26.87 -108.87
N ARG A 315 24.06 -25.75 -109.60
CA ARG A 315 24.53 -24.44 -109.08
C ARG A 315 23.53 -23.72 -108.17
N ALA A 316 22.22 -23.91 -108.39
CA ALA A 316 21.17 -23.15 -107.67
C ALA A 316 20.94 -23.57 -106.22
N GLN A 317 21.30 -24.80 -105.83
CA GLN A 317 20.99 -25.34 -104.51
C GLN A 317 21.85 -24.71 -103.40
N ARG A 318 23.14 -24.46 -103.67
CA ARG A 318 24.13 -24.03 -102.66
C ARG A 318 23.91 -22.61 -102.11
N GLU A 319 23.19 -21.74 -102.82
CA GLU A 319 22.88 -20.38 -102.36
C GLU A 319 21.69 -20.31 -101.39
N LYS A 320 20.81 -21.32 -101.38
CA LYS A 320 19.68 -21.38 -100.42
C LYS A 320 20.16 -21.78 -99.03
N ASP A 321 21.03 -22.78 -98.94
CA ASP A 321 21.52 -23.32 -97.67
C ASP A 321 22.34 -22.29 -96.86
N ALA A 322 23.12 -21.45 -97.56
CA ALA A 322 23.89 -20.36 -96.94
C ALA A 322 23.00 -19.28 -96.28
N LYS A 323 21.83 -18.96 -96.87
CA LYS A 323 20.88 -17.99 -96.30
C LYS A 323 20.13 -18.55 -95.09
N ALA A 324 19.83 -19.84 -95.08
CA ALA A 324 19.21 -20.52 -93.94
C ALA A 324 20.13 -20.51 -92.69
N ALA A 325 21.42 -20.82 -92.87
CA ALA A 325 22.40 -20.80 -91.78
C ALA A 325 22.56 -19.42 -91.12
N ALA A 326 22.56 -18.35 -91.92
CA ALA A 326 22.67 -16.97 -91.42
C ALA A 326 21.46 -16.53 -90.59
N ALA A 327 20.24 -16.98 -90.95
CA ALA A 327 19.02 -16.66 -90.20
C ALA A 327 19.02 -17.32 -88.80
N ILE A 328 19.48 -18.57 -88.70
CA ILE A 328 19.56 -19.33 -87.44
C ILE A 328 20.55 -18.68 -86.47
N GLN A 329 21.73 -18.25 -86.93
CA GLN A 329 22.70 -17.56 -86.07
C GLN A 329 22.18 -16.21 -85.53
N LYS A 330 21.36 -15.49 -86.30
CA LYS A 330 20.77 -14.22 -85.85
C LYS A 330 19.72 -14.46 -84.76
N ALA A 331 18.82 -15.44 -84.97
CA ALA A 331 17.81 -15.81 -83.98
C ALA A 331 18.41 -16.28 -82.65
N ALA A 332 19.53 -17.01 -82.67
CA ALA A 332 20.24 -17.43 -81.46
C ALA A 332 20.76 -16.22 -80.64
N LYS A 333 21.43 -15.26 -81.30
CA LYS A 333 21.96 -14.05 -80.65
C LYS A 333 20.86 -13.12 -80.11
N ASP A 334 19.71 -13.09 -80.76
CA ASP A 334 18.57 -12.30 -80.28
C ASP A 334 17.84 -12.98 -79.10
N GLN A 335 17.82 -14.32 -79.02
CA GLN A 335 17.38 -15.03 -77.81
C GLN A 335 18.32 -14.84 -76.61
N GLU A 336 19.63 -14.87 -76.83
CA GLU A 336 20.66 -14.69 -75.79
C GLU A 336 20.50 -13.34 -75.08
N LYS A 337 20.39 -12.24 -75.85
CA LYS A 337 20.11 -10.89 -75.31
C LYS A 337 18.79 -10.79 -74.53
N MET A 338 17.76 -11.51 -74.97
CA MET A 338 16.46 -11.54 -74.28
C MET A 338 16.55 -12.28 -72.93
N TRP A 339 17.40 -13.30 -72.85
CA TRP A 339 17.73 -13.98 -71.60
C TRP A 339 18.52 -13.09 -70.65
N GLU A 340 19.59 -12.44 -71.12
CA GLU A 340 20.38 -11.48 -70.33
C GLU A 340 19.50 -10.36 -69.75
N GLN A 341 18.62 -9.77 -70.57
CA GLN A 341 17.68 -8.75 -70.08
C GLN A 341 16.70 -9.29 -69.04
N ARG A 342 16.24 -10.55 -69.18
CA ARG A 342 15.32 -11.17 -68.22
C ARG A 342 16.02 -11.44 -66.88
N GLU A 343 17.26 -11.91 -66.91
CA GLU A 343 18.06 -12.15 -65.72
C GLU A 343 18.46 -10.84 -65.02
N LEU A 344 18.82 -9.80 -65.78
CA LEU A 344 19.08 -8.47 -65.24
C LEU A 344 17.83 -7.90 -64.52
N ARG A 345 16.64 -8.05 -65.11
CA ARG A 345 15.38 -7.63 -64.45
C ARG A 345 15.09 -8.44 -63.18
N GLN A 346 15.32 -9.76 -63.20
CA GLN A 346 15.14 -10.60 -62.01
C GLN A 346 16.12 -10.25 -60.89
N THR A 347 17.39 -10.03 -61.20
CA THR A 347 18.40 -9.64 -60.20
C THR A 347 18.14 -8.25 -59.64
N GLN A 348 17.70 -7.29 -60.45
CA GLN A 348 17.24 -5.97 -59.98
C GLN A 348 16.00 -6.08 -59.10
N HIS A 349 15.02 -6.92 -59.45
CA HIS A 349 13.81 -7.13 -58.64
C HIS A 349 14.13 -7.79 -57.29
N LYS A 350 14.98 -8.83 -57.27
CA LYS A 350 15.49 -9.44 -56.03
C LYS A 350 16.22 -8.42 -55.14
N LYS A 351 17.05 -7.55 -55.73
CA LYS A 351 17.71 -6.45 -55.00
C LYS A 351 16.72 -5.45 -54.41
N LYS A 352 15.66 -5.07 -55.14
CA LYS A 352 14.59 -4.20 -54.61
C LYS A 352 13.86 -4.81 -53.42
N ILE A 353 13.39 -6.05 -53.55
CA ILE A 353 12.71 -6.77 -52.45
C ILE A 353 13.63 -6.89 -51.22
N ASN A 354 14.91 -7.23 -51.42
CA ASN A 354 15.85 -7.35 -50.32
C ASN A 354 16.11 -6.00 -49.62
N ASN A 355 16.22 -4.90 -50.38
CA ASN A 355 16.37 -3.56 -49.81
C ASN A 355 15.09 -3.10 -49.08
N GLU A 356 13.90 -3.40 -49.61
CA GLU A 356 12.63 -3.13 -48.93
C GLU A 356 12.52 -3.91 -47.62
N PHE A 357 12.92 -5.18 -47.61
CA PHE A 357 12.96 -6.01 -46.40
C PHE A 357 13.95 -5.48 -45.35
N VAL A 358 15.17 -5.11 -45.74
CA VAL A 358 16.17 -4.51 -44.84
C VAL A 358 15.68 -3.18 -44.26
N ASN A 359 15.16 -2.28 -45.11
CA ASN A 359 14.62 -0.99 -44.67
C ASN A 359 13.44 -1.15 -43.67
N GLU A 360 12.60 -2.17 -43.86
CA GLU A 360 11.49 -2.45 -42.95
C GLU A 360 11.99 -3.07 -41.62
N LEU A 361 13.04 -3.89 -41.67
CA LEU A 361 13.70 -4.43 -40.48
C LEU A 361 14.36 -3.32 -39.66
N ASP A 362 15.05 -2.37 -40.31
CA ASP A 362 15.64 -1.19 -39.68
C ASP A 362 14.58 -0.29 -39.03
N ARG A 363 13.43 -0.07 -39.70
CA ARG A 363 12.28 0.64 -39.10
C ARG A 363 11.75 -0.07 -37.86
N GLN A 364 11.64 -1.40 -37.89
CA GLN A 364 11.17 -2.18 -36.74
C GLN A 364 12.17 -2.13 -35.57
N VAL A 365 13.47 -2.11 -35.84
CA VAL A 365 14.51 -1.91 -34.82
C VAL A 365 14.42 -0.50 -34.23
N ALA A 366 14.39 0.54 -35.08
CA ALA A 366 14.28 1.94 -34.65
C ALA A 366 13.00 2.18 -33.82
N HIS A 367 11.85 1.62 -34.23
CA HIS A 367 10.60 1.70 -33.47
C HIS A 367 10.70 0.96 -32.12
N LYS A 368 11.31 -0.23 -32.08
CA LYS A 368 11.54 -0.96 -30.81
C LYS A 368 12.44 -0.15 -29.87
N ASP A 369 13.46 0.52 -30.38
CA ASP A 369 14.38 1.31 -29.57
C ASP A 369 13.77 2.64 -29.11
N MET A 370 12.96 3.32 -29.94
CA MET A 370 12.11 4.42 -29.48
C MET A 370 11.16 3.98 -28.35
N VAL A 371 10.51 2.82 -28.47
CA VAL A 371 9.62 2.31 -27.42
C VAL A 371 10.39 1.93 -26.14
N LYS A 372 11.63 1.44 -26.24
CA LYS A 372 12.51 1.23 -25.08
C LYS A 372 12.86 2.57 -24.41
N GLN A 373 13.29 3.57 -25.19
CA GLN A 373 13.63 4.90 -24.66
C GLN A 373 12.42 5.57 -24.01
N ALA A 374 11.24 5.54 -24.64
CA ALA A 374 10.01 6.07 -24.06
C ALA A 374 9.68 5.43 -22.70
N LYS A 375 9.80 4.10 -22.57
CA LYS A 375 9.63 3.39 -21.30
C LYS A 375 10.69 3.74 -20.25
N LEU A 376 11.94 4.01 -20.67
CA LEU A 376 12.99 4.45 -19.75
C LEU A 376 12.72 5.87 -19.24
N HIS A 377 12.26 6.79 -20.11
CA HIS A 377 11.82 8.12 -19.70
C HIS A 377 10.59 8.08 -18.78
N GLU A 378 9.59 7.24 -19.09
CA GLU A 378 8.42 7.02 -18.22
C GLU A 378 8.85 6.49 -16.84
N LYS A 379 9.75 5.49 -16.79
CA LYS A 379 10.31 4.98 -15.54
C LYS A 379 11.11 6.04 -14.77
N HIS A 380 11.84 6.92 -15.47
CA HIS A 380 12.58 8.02 -14.85
C HIS A 380 11.62 9.05 -14.23
N ALA A 381 10.62 9.50 -14.99
CA ALA A 381 9.61 10.45 -14.53
C ALA A 381 8.81 9.91 -13.33
N LEU A 382 8.46 8.62 -13.33
CA LEU A 382 7.83 7.96 -12.17
C LEU A 382 8.77 7.90 -10.95
N SER A 383 10.06 7.62 -11.15
CA SER A 383 11.07 7.62 -10.09
C SER A 383 11.26 9.02 -9.48
N GLU A 384 11.28 10.06 -10.31
CA GLU A 384 11.36 11.45 -9.87
C GLU A 384 10.08 11.89 -9.15
N ALA A 385 8.90 11.51 -9.64
CA ALA A 385 7.63 11.78 -8.97
C ALA A 385 7.53 11.13 -7.59
N VAL A 386 8.02 9.88 -7.44
CA VAL A 386 8.11 9.20 -6.12
C VAL A 386 9.08 9.93 -5.21
N LYS A 387 10.31 10.27 -5.67
CA LYS A 387 11.28 11.02 -4.87
C LYS A 387 10.76 12.40 -4.43
N ALA A 388 10.06 13.11 -5.32
CA ALA A 388 9.45 14.40 -5.02
C ALA A 388 8.32 14.27 -3.98
N LYS A 389 7.53 13.19 -4.06
CA LYS A 389 6.53 12.87 -3.04
C LYS A 389 7.18 12.54 -1.70
N ASP A 390 8.17 11.64 -1.67
CA ASP A 390 8.87 11.27 -0.42
C ASP A 390 9.55 12.48 0.24
N ALA A 391 10.09 13.40 -0.54
CA ALA A 391 10.65 14.66 -0.05
C ALA A 391 9.58 15.60 0.54
N ARG A 392 8.40 15.65 -0.07
CA ARG A 392 7.26 16.42 0.42
C ARG A 392 6.68 15.82 1.70
N ASP A 393 6.45 14.51 1.73
CA ASP A 393 5.90 13.80 2.89
C ASP A 393 6.82 14.02 4.11
N ARG A 394 8.16 13.93 3.93
CA ARG A 394 9.15 14.27 4.98
C ARG A 394 9.10 15.73 5.45
N TYR A 395 8.87 16.67 4.54
CA TYR A 395 8.77 18.10 4.88
C TYR A 395 7.49 18.41 5.65
N GLU A 396 6.37 17.76 5.31
CA GLU A 396 5.11 17.86 6.05
C GLU A 396 5.24 17.24 7.46
N ASP A 397 5.92 16.09 7.59
CA ASP A 397 6.28 15.50 8.89
C ASP A 397 7.17 16.42 9.75
N GLU A 398 8.20 17.04 9.15
CA GLU A 398 9.04 18.01 9.85
C GLU A 398 8.26 19.22 10.36
N ILE A 399 7.31 19.74 9.57
CA ILE A 399 6.42 20.82 9.99
C ILE A 399 5.55 20.38 11.16
N SER A 400 4.96 19.18 11.09
CA SER A 400 4.13 18.61 12.16
C SER A 400 4.91 18.51 13.48
N ILE A 401 6.13 17.96 13.44
CA ILE A 401 7.02 17.85 14.61
C ILE A 401 7.41 19.24 15.15
N ARG A 402 7.65 20.23 14.30
CA ARG A 402 7.93 21.62 14.73
C ARG A 402 6.72 22.25 15.41
N GLN A 403 5.51 22.05 14.89
CA GLN A 403 4.27 22.54 15.49
C GLN A 403 3.98 21.88 16.84
N GLU A 404 4.20 20.57 16.97
CA GLU A 404 4.06 19.86 18.24
C GLU A 404 5.06 20.37 19.29
N ARG A 405 6.33 20.55 18.89
CA ARG A 405 7.35 21.18 19.77
C ARG A 405 6.96 22.60 20.18
N HIS A 406 6.39 23.39 19.28
CA HIS A 406 5.93 24.75 19.60
C HIS A 406 4.82 24.73 20.66
N LYS A 407 3.77 23.92 20.47
CA LYS A 407 2.69 23.73 21.44
C LYS A 407 3.21 23.24 22.80
N ASN A 408 4.17 22.31 22.79
CA ASN A 408 4.78 21.82 24.03
C ASN A 408 5.60 22.91 24.74
N LEU A 409 6.21 23.86 24.01
CA LEU A 409 6.87 25.03 24.60
C LEU A 409 5.85 26.04 25.13
N GLU A 410 4.77 26.33 24.41
CA GLU A 410 3.67 27.19 24.89
C GLU A 410 3.07 26.64 26.19
N HIS A 411 2.77 25.34 26.24
CA HIS A 411 2.31 24.68 27.46
C HIS A 411 3.35 24.73 28.59
N ARG A 412 4.65 24.63 28.29
CA ARG A 412 5.71 24.74 29.31
C ARG A 412 5.78 26.15 29.89
N ILE A 413 5.68 27.18 29.05
CA ILE A 413 5.67 28.59 29.46
C ILE A 413 4.44 28.87 30.34
N ALA A 414 3.24 28.44 29.92
CA ALA A 414 2.03 28.61 30.71
C ALA A 414 2.09 27.90 32.08
N LEU A 415 2.75 26.74 32.17
CA LEU A 415 3.01 26.06 33.44
C LEU A 415 4.08 26.77 34.29
N GLU A 416 5.13 27.34 33.67
CA GLU A 416 6.14 28.15 34.36
C GLU A 416 5.52 29.44 34.93
N GLU A 417 4.64 30.10 34.19
CA GLU A 417 3.83 31.24 34.63
C GLU A 417 2.91 30.85 35.79
N GLN A 418 2.15 29.75 35.67
CA GLN A 418 1.29 29.27 36.75
C GLN A 418 2.09 28.95 38.03
N ILE A 419 3.26 28.31 37.91
CA ILE A 419 4.15 28.03 39.05
C ILE A 419 4.72 29.33 39.65
N CYS A 420 4.96 30.37 38.84
CA CYS A 420 5.39 31.67 39.32
C CYS A 420 4.26 32.37 40.10
N ASP A 421 3.05 32.37 39.54
CA ASP A 421 1.83 32.87 40.17
C ASP A 421 1.53 32.16 41.51
N ASP A 422 1.58 30.83 41.53
CA ASP A 422 1.35 30.05 42.74
C ASP A 422 2.44 30.32 43.80
N LYS A 423 3.71 30.46 43.40
CA LYS A 423 4.79 30.89 44.31
C LYS A 423 4.60 32.31 44.86
N ALA A 424 4.06 33.23 44.05
CA ALA A 424 3.74 34.58 44.51
C ALA A 424 2.47 34.63 45.39
N ARG A 425 1.57 33.65 45.25
CA ARG A 425 0.35 33.50 46.07
C ARG A 425 0.59 32.77 47.39
N ILE A 426 1.61 31.92 47.48
CA ILE A 426 2.11 31.38 48.76
C ILE A 426 2.65 32.57 49.56
N ARG A 427 1.82 33.09 50.46
CA ARG A 427 2.24 34.08 51.45
C ARG A 427 3.34 33.45 52.31
N PRO A 428 4.37 34.21 52.73
CA PRO A 428 5.25 33.74 53.79
C PRO A 428 4.40 33.42 55.02
N GLU A 429 4.59 32.23 55.59
CA GLU A 429 3.81 31.74 56.75
C GLU A 429 4.02 32.62 58.00
N ASP A 430 5.03 33.49 57.99
CA ASP A 430 5.34 34.47 59.04
C ASP A 430 4.40 35.69 59.07
N GLU A 431 3.58 35.92 58.04
CA GLU A 431 2.62 37.03 58.04
C GLU A 431 1.26 36.62 58.62
N MET A 432 0.92 37.14 59.82
CA MET A 432 -0.43 37.04 60.40
C MET A 432 -1.50 37.33 59.34
N THR A 433 -2.50 36.46 59.27
CA THR A 433 -3.63 36.61 58.34
C THR A 433 -4.44 37.88 58.66
N HIS A 434 -5.24 38.34 57.70
CA HIS A 434 -6.05 39.55 57.90
C HIS A 434 -7.07 39.40 59.05
N ALA A 435 -7.49 38.17 59.37
CA ALA A 435 -8.33 37.88 60.54
C ALA A 435 -7.56 38.03 61.85
N GLU A 436 -6.35 37.46 61.94
CA GLU A 436 -5.48 37.57 63.11
C GLU A 436 -5.02 39.01 63.35
N ARG A 437 -4.63 39.76 62.30
CA ARG A 437 -4.33 41.20 62.42
C ARG A 437 -5.52 42.00 62.94
N ARG A 438 -6.75 41.64 62.58
CA ARG A 438 -7.97 42.32 63.04
C ARG A 438 -8.29 42.00 64.51
N LEU A 439 -8.07 40.76 64.94
CA LEU A 439 -8.22 40.35 66.34
C LEU A 439 -7.14 40.98 67.23
N ASN A 440 -5.89 40.99 66.76
CA ASN A 440 -4.74 41.53 67.48
C ASN A 440 -4.59 43.06 67.31
N ALA A 441 -5.45 43.72 66.53
CA ALA A 441 -5.34 45.16 66.22
C ALA A 441 -5.07 46.07 67.43
N PRO A 442 -5.84 46.02 68.54
CA PRO A 442 -5.57 46.87 69.70
C PRO A 442 -4.25 46.53 70.41
N LEU A 443 -3.86 45.25 70.44
CA LEU A 443 -2.58 44.79 70.99
C LEU A 443 -1.40 45.27 70.14
N LEU A 444 -1.55 45.25 68.81
CA LEU A 444 -0.54 45.71 67.86
C LEU A 444 -0.42 47.24 67.85
N GLN A 445 -1.53 47.97 67.99
CA GLN A 445 -1.51 49.42 68.17
C GLN A 445 -0.77 49.79 69.45
N HIS A 446 -1.12 49.18 70.58
CA HIS A 446 -0.44 49.44 71.84
C HIS A 446 1.06 49.06 71.80
N ALA A 447 1.41 47.92 71.19
CA ALA A 447 2.80 47.53 71.00
C ALA A 447 3.57 48.52 70.11
N HIS A 448 2.92 49.07 69.07
CA HIS A 448 3.52 50.07 68.20
C HIS A 448 3.70 51.43 68.91
N GLU A 449 2.76 51.82 69.77
CA GLU A 449 2.88 53.01 70.63
C GLU A 449 4.07 52.86 71.58
N VAL A 450 4.16 51.73 72.29
CA VAL A 450 5.26 51.41 73.25
C VAL A 450 6.63 51.31 72.57
N LEU A 451 6.69 50.88 71.31
CA LEU A 451 7.94 50.85 70.52
C LEU A 451 8.29 52.21 69.87
N SER A 452 7.38 53.19 69.92
CA SER A 452 7.56 54.53 69.35
C SER A 452 7.78 55.64 70.39
N ALA A 453 7.73 55.28 71.68
CA ALA A 453 7.99 56.13 72.83
C ALA A 453 9.38 55.86 73.43
#